data_AF-A0A7S1QC27-F1
#
_entry.id   AF-A0A7S1QC27-F1
#
_cell.length_a   1.000
_cell.length_b   1.000
_cell.length_c   1.000
_cell.angle_alpha   90.00
_cell.angle_beta   90.00
_cell.angle_gamma   90.00
#
_symmetry.space_group_name_H-M   'P 1'
#
loop_
_entity.id
_entity.type
_entity.pdbx_description
1 polymer ?
#
loop_
_entity_poly.entity_id
_entity_poly.type
_entity_poly.pdbx_seq_one_letter_code
_entity_poly.pdbx_strand_id
1 'polypeptide(L)'
;PAVGRIAAFVNKHTRVTLLAAWLPIQALIFVAQTVAYKDASAWASVVFCTVFLALNLGTFLSRVTGVSSFRPTYAFFNKLTALAGAIGSVVIMFVVSPLGSAAAILFLVALITGFELIHDPRRVFWGDAAQPLWFHLVRKWLLMLDVRKEHPSHWRPNVLQVTCDVE
;
A
#
# COMPACT_ATOMS: atom_id res chain seq x y z
N PRO A 1 -16.29 -31.49 -18.09
CA PRO A 1 -14.80 -31.52 -18.06
C PRO A 1 -14.12 -30.24 -17.54
N ALA A 2 -14.49 -29.04 -18.02
CA ALA A 2 -13.87 -27.77 -17.58
C ALA A 2 -14.21 -27.40 -16.12
N VAL A 3 -15.49 -27.53 -15.72
CA VAL A 3 -15.96 -27.24 -14.34
C VAL A 3 -15.24 -28.09 -13.29
N GLY A 4 -15.00 -29.37 -13.57
CA GLY A 4 -14.25 -30.26 -12.66
C GLY A 4 -12.78 -29.87 -12.50
N ARG A 5 -12.13 -29.37 -13.56
CA ARG A 5 -10.74 -28.87 -13.48
C ARG A 5 -10.66 -27.57 -12.68
N ILE A 6 -11.63 -26.67 -12.85
CA ILE A 6 -11.71 -25.43 -12.07
C ILE A 6 -11.96 -25.74 -10.59
N ALA A 7 -12.90 -26.63 -10.28
CA ALA A 7 -13.17 -27.05 -8.91
C ALA A 7 -11.95 -27.71 -8.25
N ALA A 8 -11.21 -28.55 -8.99
CA ALA A 8 -9.98 -29.16 -8.49
C ALA A 8 -8.85 -28.14 -8.26
N PHE A 9 -8.70 -27.16 -9.17
CA PHE A 9 -7.74 -26.06 -9.02
C PHE A 9 -8.07 -25.20 -7.80
N VAL A 10 -9.33 -24.75 -7.68
CA VAL A 10 -9.81 -23.99 -6.52
C VAL A 10 -9.57 -24.78 -5.24
N ASN A 11 -9.97 -26.05 -5.17
CA ASN A 11 -9.74 -26.87 -3.98
C ASN A 11 -8.26 -27.04 -3.63
N LYS A 12 -7.37 -27.19 -4.62
CA LYS A 12 -5.93 -27.29 -4.38
C LYS A 12 -5.38 -25.99 -3.78
N HIS A 13 -5.69 -24.85 -4.39
CA HIS A 13 -5.23 -23.55 -3.89
C HIS A 13 -5.86 -23.21 -2.53
N THR A 14 -7.16 -23.48 -2.33
CA THR A 14 -7.85 -23.29 -1.05
C THR A 14 -7.20 -24.13 0.05
N ARG A 15 -6.83 -25.39 -0.21
CA ARG A 15 -6.13 -26.23 0.79
C ARG A 15 -4.76 -25.67 1.14
N VAL A 16 -3.98 -25.21 0.16
CA VAL A 16 -2.67 -24.59 0.42
C VAL A 16 -2.84 -23.31 1.23
N THR A 17 -3.81 -22.45 0.90
CA THR A 17 -4.11 -21.22 1.65
C THR A 17 -4.56 -21.53 3.08
N LEU A 18 -5.41 -22.54 3.27
CA LEU A 18 -5.85 -22.98 4.61
C LEU A 18 -4.67 -23.45 5.46
N LEU A 19 -3.77 -24.29 4.90
CA LEU A 19 -2.59 -24.75 5.61
C LEU A 19 -1.63 -23.60 5.93
N ALA A 20 -1.43 -22.68 4.97
CA ALA A 20 -0.59 -21.50 5.15
C ALA A 20 -1.13 -20.53 6.21
N ALA A 21 -2.45 -20.42 6.39
CA ALA A 21 -3.07 -19.63 7.45
C ALA A 21 -3.08 -20.38 8.80
N TRP A 22 -3.27 -21.70 8.78
CA TRP A 22 -3.37 -22.53 9.98
C TRP A 22 -2.02 -22.64 10.72
N LEU A 23 -0.92 -22.86 10.00
CA LEU A 23 0.42 -23.03 10.58
C LEU A 23 0.87 -21.86 11.48
N PRO A 24 0.81 -20.59 11.05
CA PRO A 24 1.22 -19.46 11.89
C PRO A 24 0.30 -19.25 13.10
N ILE A 25 -1.00 -19.55 12.98
CA ILE A 25 -1.94 -19.48 14.12
C ILE A 25 -1.58 -20.53 15.18
N GLN A 26 -1.27 -21.76 14.77
CA GLN A 26 -0.85 -22.80 15.71
C GLN A 26 0.50 -22.48 16.36
N ALA A 27 1.47 -21.97 15.59
CA ALA A 27 2.74 -21.52 16.14
C ALA A 27 2.55 -20.42 17.20
N LEU A 28 1.65 -19.47 16.95
CA LEU A 28 1.30 -18.41 17.92
C LEU A 28 0.71 -18.99 19.20
N ILE A 29 -0.21 -19.97 19.09
CA ILE A 29 -0.84 -20.61 20.26
C ILE A 29 0.21 -21.34 21.10
N PHE A 30 1.14 -22.07 20.48
CA PHE A 30 2.20 -22.77 21.21
C PHE A 30 3.19 -21.80 21.89
N VAL A 31 3.55 -20.70 21.23
CA VAL A 31 4.38 -19.64 21.86
C VAL A 31 3.63 -18.97 23.01
N ALA A 32 2.32 -18.75 22.88
CA ALA A 32 1.49 -18.18 23.95
C ALA A 32 1.32 -19.10 25.17
N GLN A 33 1.60 -20.40 25.03
CA GLN A 33 1.63 -21.33 26.16
C GLN A 33 2.98 -21.31 26.89
N THR A 34 4.08 -21.03 26.19
CA THR A 34 5.44 -21.01 26.77
C THR A 34 5.80 -19.65 27.37
N VAL A 35 5.32 -18.56 26.76
CA VAL A 35 5.46 -17.19 27.26
C VAL A 35 4.15 -16.84 27.95
N ALA A 36 4.18 -16.23 29.14
CA ALA A 36 2.98 -15.88 29.89
C ALA A 36 1.96 -15.15 28.98
N TYR A 37 0.67 -15.51 29.08
CA TYR A 37 -0.45 -14.98 28.27
C TYR A 37 -0.43 -13.44 28.09
N LYS A 38 0.07 -12.72 29.11
CA LYS A 38 0.24 -11.26 29.10
C LYS A 38 1.09 -10.76 27.94
N ASP A 39 2.17 -11.46 27.59
CA ASP A 39 3.08 -11.04 26.53
C ASP A 39 2.47 -11.33 25.15
N ALA A 40 1.81 -12.49 24.98
CA ALA A 40 1.13 -12.85 23.74
C ALA A 40 0.02 -11.85 23.37
N SER A 41 -0.75 -11.39 24.36
CA SER A 41 -1.78 -10.36 24.16
C SER A 41 -1.19 -9.01 23.71
N ALA A 42 -0.02 -8.63 24.24
CA ALA A 42 0.67 -7.41 23.84
C ALA A 42 1.14 -7.48 22.37
N TRP A 43 1.70 -8.61 21.94
CA TRP A 43 2.10 -8.81 20.53
C TRP A 43 0.92 -8.76 19.58
N ALA A 44 -0.19 -9.42 19.90
CA ALA A 44 -1.41 -9.34 19.10
C ALA A 44 -1.92 -7.90 18.99
N SER A 45 -1.93 -7.16 20.10
CA SER A 45 -2.35 -5.76 20.14
C SER A 45 -1.46 -4.85 19.27
N VAL A 46 -0.14 -5.07 19.28
CA VAL A 46 0.82 -4.34 18.43
C VAL A 46 0.56 -4.61 16.94
N VAL A 47 0.26 -5.86 16.57
CA VAL A 47 -0.10 -6.22 15.19
C VAL A 47 -1.37 -5.49 14.74
N PHE A 48 -2.43 -5.48 15.57
CA PHE A 48 -3.65 -4.73 15.25
C PHE A 48 -3.41 -3.23 15.16
N CYS A 49 -2.61 -2.65 16.06
CA CYS A 49 -2.24 -1.24 15.99
C CYS A 49 -1.46 -0.92 14.71
N THR A 50 -0.59 -1.83 14.24
CA THR A 50 0.15 -1.67 12.99
C THR A 50 -0.78 -1.67 11.77
N VAL A 51 -1.83 -2.51 11.77
CA VAL A 51 -2.86 -2.51 10.72
C VAL A 51 -3.64 -1.19 10.73
N PHE A 52 -4.06 -0.71 11.90
CA PHE A 52 -4.74 0.58 12.01
C PHE A 52 -3.86 1.76 11.59
N LEU A 53 -2.55 1.70 11.91
CA LEU A 53 -1.56 2.67 11.43
C LEU A 53 -1.50 2.67 9.91
N ALA A 54 -1.33 1.50 9.28
CA ALA A 54 -1.25 1.37 7.83
C ALA A 54 -2.53 1.87 7.13
N LEU A 55 -3.71 1.57 7.67
CA LEU A 55 -5.00 2.02 7.13
C LEU A 55 -5.17 3.55 7.23
N ASN A 56 -4.92 4.12 8.41
CA ASN A 56 -5.03 5.57 8.62
C ASN A 56 -3.99 6.34 7.79
N LEU A 57 -2.76 5.82 7.72
CA LEU A 57 -1.70 6.42 6.91
C LEU A 57 -2.00 6.31 5.42
N GLY A 58 -2.49 5.14 4.94
CA GLY A 58 -2.86 4.93 3.55
C GLY A 58 -3.97 5.86 3.08
N THR A 59 -5.01 6.06 3.90
CA THR A 59 -6.11 7.01 3.59
C THR A 59 -5.67 8.47 3.66
N PHE A 60 -4.80 8.83 4.61
CA PHE A 60 -4.19 10.16 4.69
C PHE A 60 -3.35 10.46 3.45
N LEU A 61 -2.41 9.57 3.10
CA LEU A 61 -1.53 9.70 1.95
C LEU A 61 -2.35 9.81 0.66
N SER A 62 -3.30 8.90 0.44
CA SER A 62 -4.17 8.93 -0.75
C SER A 62 -4.92 10.25 -0.91
N ARG A 63 -5.35 10.86 0.21
CA ARG A 63 -6.07 12.13 0.21
C ARG A 63 -5.16 13.35 0.02
N VAL A 64 -3.90 13.27 0.44
CA VAL A 64 -2.87 14.32 0.25
C VAL A 64 -2.32 14.28 -1.16
N THR A 65 -1.97 13.10 -1.66
CA THR A 65 -1.46 12.89 -3.03
C THR A 65 -2.54 13.10 -4.09
N GLY A 66 -3.81 12.95 -3.70
CA GLY A 66 -4.95 13.22 -4.56
C GLY A 66 -5.12 12.15 -5.64
N VAL A 67 -4.79 10.89 -5.34
CA VAL A 67 -4.96 9.75 -6.26
C VAL A 67 -6.40 9.70 -6.77
N SER A 68 -6.58 9.56 -8.09
CA SER A 68 -7.87 9.67 -8.79
C SER A 68 -8.94 8.68 -8.30
N SER A 69 -8.50 7.49 -7.88
CA SER A 69 -9.34 6.41 -7.37
C SER A 69 -9.87 6.69 -5.96
N PHE A 70 -9.21 7.55 -5.17
CA PHE A 70 -9.58 7.79 -3.78
C PHE A 70 -10.61 8.93 -3.68
N ARG A 71 -11.90 8.56 -3.65
CA ARG A 71 -13.05 9.49 -3.54
C ARG A 71 -13.88 9.18 -2.29
N PRO A 72 -13.45 9.64 -1.10
CA PRO A 72 -14.21 9.41 0.12
C PRO A 72 -15.54 10.15 0.04
N THR A 73 -16.66 9.40 0.09
CA THR A 73 -18.03 9.94 0.11
C THR A 73 -18.55 10.15 1.53
N TYR A 74 -17.82 9.66 2.54
CA TYR A 74 -18.21 9.76 3.94
C TYR A 74 -18.08 11.19 4.46
N ALA A 75 -19.16 11.74 5.02
CA ALA A 75 -19.26 13.14 5.40
C ALA A 75 -18.26 13.58 6.49
N PHE A 76 -17.92 12.70 7.43
CA PHE A 76 -16.99 13.01 8.53
C PHE A 76 -15.53 12.66 8.22
N PHE A 77 -15.23 12.27 6.98
CA PHE A 77 -13.86 12.00 6.58
C PHE A 77 -13.11 13.32 6.34
N ASN A 78 -12.00 13.52 7.07
CA ASN A 78 -11.07 14.62 6.85
C ASN A 78 -9.62 14.10 6.87
N LYS A 79 -8.71 14.79 6.19
CA LYS A 79 -7.26 14.52 6.26
C LYS A 79 -6.77 14.56 7.70
N LEU A 80 -7.28 15.51 8.49
CA LEU A 80 -6.91 15.67 9.90
C LEU A 80 -7.36 14.50 10.76
N THR A 81 -8.56 13.95 10.54
CA THR A 81 -9.06 12.80 11.31
C THR A 81 -8.28 11.53 10.98
N ALA A 82 -7.91 11.33 9.71
CA ALA A 82 -7.01 10.24 9.30
C ALA A 82 -5.61 10.38 9.93
N LEU A 83 -5.03 11.58 9.93
CA LEU A 83 -3.73 11.83 10.56
C LEU A 83 -3.77 11.63 12.08
N ALA A 84 -4.82 12.13 12.74
CA ALA A 84 -5.03 11.93 14.16
C ALA A 84 -5.17 10.43 14.50
N GLY A 85 -5.88 9.66 13.68
CA GLY A 85 -5.97 8.21 13.83
C GLY A 85 -4.62 7.50 13.67
N ALA A 86 -3.80 7.93 12.70
CA ALA A 86 -2.45 7.40 12.52
C ALA A 86 -1.56 7.71 13.74
N ILE A 87 -1.52 8.96 14.20
CA ILE A 87 -0.75 9.36 15.38
C ILE A 87 -1.25 8.61 16.62
N GLY A 88 -2.56 8.53 16.82
CA GLY A 88 -3.16 7.81 17.94
C GLY A 88 -2.78 6.33 17.95
N SER A 89 -2.75 5.68 16.78
CA SER A 89 -2.32 4.29 16.67
C SER A 89 -0.85 4.09 17.03
N VAL A 90 0.06 5.01 16.63
CA VAL A 90 1.47 4.97 17.03
C VAL A 90 1.61 5.13 18.54
N VAL A 91 0.93 6.11 19.12
CA VAL A 91 0.99 6.40 20.57
C VAL A 91 0.53 5.17 21.37
N ILE A 92 -0.63 4.59 21.03
CA ILE A 92 -1.16 3.41 21.72
C ILE A 92 -0.20 2.23 21.58
N MET A 93 0.37 2.02 20.40
CA MET A 93 1.32 0.93 20.15
C MET A 93 2.54 1.03 21.06
N PHE A 94 3.16 2.21 21.17
CA PHE A 94 4.31 2.45 22.04
C PHE A 94 3.97 2.32 23.54
N VAL A 95 2.75 2.66 23.95
CA VAL A 95 2.26 2.46 25.32
C VAL A 95 2.13 0.96 25.66
N VAL A 96 1.70 0.14 24.70
CA VAL A 96 1.56 -1.32 24.92
C VAL A 96 2.92 -2.00 25.01
N SER A 97 3.81 -1.76 24.05
CA SER A 97 5.15 -2.36 24.05
C SER A 97 6.12 -1.54 23.20
N PRO A 98 7.09 -0.82 23.79
CA PRO A 98 8.04 -0.02 23.02
C PRO A 98 8.92 -0.85 22.07
N LEU A 99 9.42 -1.99 22.54
CA LEU A 99 10.31 -2.85 21.74
C LEU A 99 9.54 -3.53 20.60
N GLY A 100 8.33 -4.04 20.88
CA GLY A 100 7.46 -4.63 19.87
C GLY A 100 7.01 -3.60 18.82
N SER A 101 6.77 -2.36 19.24
CA SER A 101 6.41 -1.25 18.34
C SER A 101 7.52 -0.92 17.35
N ALA A 102 8.75 -0.76 17.82
CA ALA A 102 9.89 -0.47 16.96
C ALA A 102 10.10 -1.59 15.92
N ALA A 103 10.03 -2.84 16.37
CA ALA A 103 10.13 -4.01 15.49
C ALA A 103 9.00 -4.05 14.44
N ALA A 104 7.75 -3.78 14.86
CA ALA A 104 6.59 -3.79 13.95
C ALA A 104 6.64 -2.67 12.91
N ILE A 105 7.06 -1.45 13.29
CA ILE A 105 7.24 -0.34 12.34
C ILE A 105 8.35 -0.66 11.35
N LEU A 106 9.50 -1.15 11.82
CA LEU A 106 10.60 -1.56 10.95
C LEU A 106 10.17 -2.66 9.97
N PHE A 107 9.42 -3.64 10.46
CA PHE A 107 8.85 -4.70 9.62
C PHE A 107 7.89 -4.15 8.56
N LEU A 108 7.00 -3.22 8.93
CA LEU A 108 6.08 -2.57 7.99
C LEU A 108 6.84 -1.80 6.89
N VAL A 109 7.85 -1.02 7.27
CA VAL A 109 8.70 -0.28 6.31
C VAL A 109 9.43 -1.26 5.40
N ALA A 110 10.03 -2.32 5.96
CA ALA A 110 10.73 -3.34 5.18
C ALA A 110 9.81 -4.07 4.19
N LEU A 111 8.55 -4.34 4.58
CA LEU A 111 7.56 -4.92 3.67
C LEU A 111 7.22 -3.98 2.51
N ILE A 112 7.01 -2.69 2.80
CA ILE A 112 6.69 -1.70 1.76
C ILE A 112 7.88 -1.55 0.80
N THR A 113 9.08 -1.32 1.32
CA THR A 113 10.29 -1.17 0.49
C THR A 113 10.65 -2.45 -0.25
N GLY A 114 10.52 -3.61 0.40
CA GLY A 114 10.74 -4.91 -0.23
C GLY A 114 9.75 -5.19 -1.37
N PHE A 115 8.48 -4.83 -1.19
CA PHE A 115 7.48 -4.92 -2.25
C PHE A 115 7.84 -4.03 -3.44
N GLU A 116 8.23 -2.78 -3.19
CA GLU A 116 8.65 -1.84 -4.25
C GLU A 116 9.91 -2.32 -4.99
N LEU A 117 10.86 -2.96 -4.31
CA LEU A 117 12.09 -3.50 -4.91
C LEU A 117 11.84 -4.72 -5.81
N ILE A 118 10.91 -5.59 -5.42
CA ILE A 118 10.62 -6.83 -6.16
C ILE A 118 9.70 -6.56 -7.36
N HIS A 119 8.85 -5.54 -7.26
CA HIS A 119 7.81 -5.28 -8.24
C HIS A 119 8.32 -4.34 -9.36
N ASP A 120 8.67 -4.92 -10.52
CA ASP A 120 9.00 -4.14 -11.73
C ASP A 120 7.72 -3.56 -12.36
N PRO A 121 7.53 -2.21 -12.36
CA PRO A 121 6.32 -1.57 -12.90
C PRO A 121 6.10 -1.85 -14.39
N ARG A 122 7.15 -2.28 -15.12
CA ARG A 122 7.08 -2.55 -16.56
C ARG A 122 6.44 -3.89 -16.91
N ARG A 123 6.36 -4.82 -15.95
CA ARG A 123 5.92 -6.20 -16.18
C ARG A 123 4.46 -6.46 -15.80
N VAL A 124 3.86 -5.56 -15.02
CA VAL A 124 2.52 -5.76 -14.44
C VAL A 124 1.57 -4.72 -15.00
N PHE A 125 0.63 -5.16 -15.85
CA PHE A 125 -0.34 -4.29 -16.54
C PHE A 125 -1.60 -4.00 -15.72
N TRP A 126 -1.78 -4.66 -14.57
CA TRP A 126 -2.94 -4.51 -13.70
C TRP A 126 -2.52 -4.30 -12.24
N GLY A 127 -2.98 -3.21 -11.62
CA GLY A 127 -2.78 -2.98 -10.18
C GLY A 127 -1.60 -2.09 -9.79
N ASP A 128 -1.00 -1.33 -10.72
CA ASP A 128 -0.03 -0.31 -10.35
C ASP A 128 -0.72 0.87 -9.65
N ALA A 129 -0.55 0.95 -8.32
CA ALA A 129 -1.08 2.05 -7.52
C ALA A 129 -0.39 3.39 -7.81
N ALA A 130 0.83 3.38 -8.39
CA ALA A 130 1.59 4.57 -8.73
C ALA A 130 1.16 5.17 -10.08
N GLN A 131 0.62 4.38 -11.01
CA GLN A 131 0.23 4.86 -12.34
C GLN A 131 -0.78 6.04 -12.29
N PRO A 132 -1.87 5.99 -11.50
CA PRO A 132 -2.79 7.13 -11.40
C PRO A 132 -2.16 8.37 -10.76
N LEU A 133 -1.18 8.18 -9.86
CA LEU A 133 -0.43 9.28 -9.24
C LEU A 133 0.41 10.00 -10.30
N TRP A 134 1.20 9.26 -11.08
CA TRP A 134 2.02 9.82 -12.17
C TRP A 134 1.16 10.57 -13.19
N PHE A 135 0.01 9.99 -13.58
CA PHE A 135 -0.92 10.63 -14.49
C PHE A 135 -1.43 11.99 -13.97
N HIS A 136 -1.80 12.06 -12.69
CA HIS A 136 -2.26 13.31 -12.08
C HIS A 136 -1.15 14.36 -11.94
N LEU A 137 0.06 13.95 -11.58
CA LEU A 137 1.20 14.85 -11.54
C LEU A 137 1.47 15.43 -12.93
N VAL A 138 1.62 14.59 -13.95
CA VAL A 138 1.88 15.01 -15.35
C VAL A 138 0.78 15.96 -15.84
N ARG A 139 -0.50 15.64 -15.59
CA ARG A 139 -1.61 16.54 -15.94
C ARG A 139 -1.48 17.92 -15.30
N LYS A 140 -1.13 18.00 -14.02
CA LYS A 140 -0.95 19.27 -13.31
C LYS A 140 0.18 20.10 -13.93
N TRP A 141 1.31 19.46 -14.27
CA TRP A 141 2.44 20.10 -14.92
C TRP A 141 2.09 20.62 -16.32
N LEU A 142 1.37 19.83 -17.12
CA LEU A 142 0.91 20.24 -18.45
C LEU A 142 -0.03 21.46 -18.39
N LEU A 143 -0.95 21.50 -17.42
CA LEU A 143 -1.84 22.65 -17.23
C LEU A 143 -1.09 23.91 -16.79
N MET A 144 -0.06 23.79 -15.95
CA MET A 144 0.79 24.95 -15.61
C MET A 144 1.59 25.46 -16.81
N LEU A 145 1.92 24.57 -17.76
CA LEU A 145 2.62 24.93 -19.00
C LEU A 145 1.72 25.73 -19.95
N ASP A 146 0.44 25.33 -20.09
CA ASP A 146 -0.52 26.00 -20.98
C ASP A 146 -0.85 27.45 -20.57
N VAL A 147 -0.78 27.78 -19.27
CA VAL A 147 -1.00 29.16 -18.78
C VAL A 147 0.09 30.11 -19.29
N ARG A 148 1.31 29.62 -19.55
CA ARG A 148 2.43 30.40 -20.10
C ARG A 148 2.44 30.27 -21.63
N LYS A 149 1.49 30.94 -22.29
CA LYS A 149 1.46 31.03 -23.77
C LYS A 149 2.49 32.00 -24.35
N GLU A 150 3.22 32.71 -23.49
CA GLU A 150 4.32 33.56 -23.95
C GLU A 150 5.36 32.71 -24.66
N HIS A 151 5.72 33.13 -25.88
CA HIS A 151 6.76 32.47 -26.64
C HIS A 151 8.05 32.45 -25.83
N PRO A 152 8.65 31.27 -25.58
CA PRO A 152 9.88 31.20 -24.81
C PRO A 152 10.98 31.94 -25.57
N SER A 153 11.63 32.91 -24.91
CA SER A 153 12.76 33.66 -25.48
C SER A 153 13.95 32.78 -25.87
N HIS A 154 14.02 31.56 -25.34
CA HIS A 154 15.04 30.57 -25.66
C HIS A 154 14.40 29.41 -26.41
N TRP A 155 14.95 29.08 -27.57
CA TRP A 155 14.52 27.94 -28.37
C TRP A 155 14.69 26.62 -27.60
N ARG A 156 13.62 25.80 -27.54
CA ARG A 156 13.62 24.44 -27.00
C ARG A 156 13.20 23.48 -28.13
N PRO A 157 14.13 22.78 -28.80
CA PRO A 157 13.77 21.91 -29.92
C PRO A 157 12.90 20.74 -29.46
N ASN A 158 11.65 20.70 -29.93
CA ASN A 158 10.78 19.52 -29.84
C ASN A 158 10.85 18.82 -31.21
N VAL A 159 11.62 17.74 -31.30
CA VAL A 159 11.82 17.00 -32.55
C VAL A 159 10.63 16.07 -32.78
N LEU A 160 9.95 16.23 -33.91
CA LEU A 160 8.99 15.25 -34.42
C LEU A 160 9.66 14.52 -35.59
N GLN A 161 10.00 13.25 -35.39
CA GLN A 161 10.55 12.41 -36.44
C GLN A 161 9.40 11.74 -37.19
N VAL A 162 9.26 12.05 -38.49
CA VAL A 162 8.29 11.40 -39.37
C VAL A 162 9.06 10.39 -40.22
N THR A 163 8.97 9.12 -39.87
CA THR A 163 9.54 8.01 -40.65
C THR A 163 8.47 7.43 -41.58
N CYS A 164 8.85 7.10 -42.81
CA CYS A 164 7.89 6.58 -43.80
C CYS A 164 7.46 5.13 -43.53
N ASP A 165 8.22 4.32 -42.80
CA ASP A 165 7.82 3.03 -42.22
C ASP A 165 8.87 2.63 -41.17
N VAL A 166 8.46 1.95 -40.10
CA VAL A 166 9.35 1.36 -39.08
C VAL A 166 9.21 -0.15 -39.19
N GLU A 167 9.98 -0.76 -40.08
CA GLU A 167 10.26 -2.21 -40.03
C GLU A 167 11.32 -2.51 -38.97
#